data_AF-A0A354BNV9-F1
#
_entry.id   AF-A0A354BNV9-F1
#
_cell.length_a   1.000
_cell.length_b   1.000
_cell.length_c   1.000
_cell.angle_alpha   90.00
_cell.angle_beta   90.00
_cell.angle_gamma   90.00
#
_symmetry.space_group_name_H-M   'P 1'
#
loop_
_entity.id
_entity.type
_entity.pdbx_description
1 polymer ?
#
loop_
_entity_poly.entity_id
_entity_poly.type
_entity_poly.pdbx_seq_one_letter_code
_entity_poly.pdbx_strand_id
1 'polypeptide(L)'
;MAPTNGPRIDSNPAQEPLPPVEPCTLVIFGGSGDLARRRLIPAVYNLLLDGLLPSNYVVLGLGRTPMSDEEFRSTVRDGVVKHSRQALIEDTWTAFSQHLFYMAGGNDETQTFARLKERVEELEQKFQLPGNRIFYLSIPPSSFTDVCEGLSRSGLAGTPGARAPYTRIIVEKPVGR
;
A
#
# COMPACT_ATOMS: atom_id res chain seq x y z
N MET A 1 -13.74 -42.43 -42.09
CA MET A 1 -14.22 -41.22 -41.38
C MET A 1 -13.09 -40.70 -40.52
N ALA A 2 -12.46 -39.61 -40.94
CA ALA A 2 -11.42 -38.92 -40.17
C ALA A 2 -12.06 -37.77 -39.38
N PRO A 3 -11.68 -37.52 -38.12
CA PRO A 3 -12.22 -36.40 -37.36
C PRO A 3 -11.66 -35.08 -37.89
N THR A 4 -12.55 -34.14 -38.16
CA THR A 4 -12.26 -32.77 -38.57
C THR A 4 -11.68 -31.99 -37.38
N ASN A 5 -10.43 -31.53 -37.49
CA ASN A 5 -9.89 -30.51 -36.60
C ASN A 5 -10.63 -29.19 -36.84
N GLY A 6 -11.40 -28.74 -35.85
CA GLY A 6 -11.93 -27.38 -35.83
C GLY A 6 -10.81 -26.34 -35.73
N PRO A 7 -11.05 -25.09 -36.15
CA PRO A 7 -10.04 -24.04 -36.11
C PRO A 7 -9.59 -23.78 -34.66
N ARG A 8 -8.28 -23.80 -34.44
CA ARG A 8 -7.67 -23.32 -33.19
C ARG A 8 -7.91 -21.81 -33.13
N ILE A 9 -8.65 -21.37 -32.12
CA ILE A 9 -8.78 -19.95 -31.81
C ILE A 9 -7.51 -19.57 -31.06
N ASP A 10 -6.52 -19.09 -31.79
CA ASP A 10 -5.32 -18.48 -31.22
C ASP A 10 -5.71 -17.10 -30.66
N SER A 11 -6.45 -17.05 -29.55
CA SER A 11 -6.74 -15.81 -28.83
C SER A 11 -5.68 -15.60 -27.75
N ASN A 12 -4.49 -15.17 -28.14
CA ASN A 12 -3.72 -14.32 -27.25
C ASN A 12 -4.05 -12.88 -27.66
N PRO A 13 -5.07 -12.22 -27.06
CA PRO A 13 -5.24 -10.80 -27.29
C PRO A 13 -3.92 -10.17 -26.85
N ALA A 14 -3.26 -9.46 -27.78
CA ALA A 14 -2.11 -8.64 -27.46
C ALA A 14 -2.43 -7.87 -26.18
N GLN A 15 -1.73 -8.17 -25.08
CA GLN A 15 -1.97 -7.52 -23.80
C GLN A 15 -1.76 -6.03 -24.04
N GLU A 16 -2.84 -5.27 -24.09
CA GLU A 16 -2.76 -3.81 -24.11
C GLU A 16 -1.86 -3.40 -22.93
N PRO A 17 -0.89 -2.49 -23.15
CA PRO A 17 -0.04 -2.03 -22.07
C PRO A 17 -0.95 -1.47 -20.97
N LEU A 18 -0.74 -1.94 -19.75
CA LEU A 18 -1.52 -1.49 -18.60
C LEU A 18 -1.48 0.03 -18.54
N PRO A 19 -2.62 0.71 -18.29
CA PRO A 19 -2.62 2.15 -18.15
C PRO A 19 -1.62 2.57 -17.06
N PRO A 20 -0.92 3.70 -17.22
CA PRO A 20 0.03 4.18 -16.23
C PRO A 20 -0.63 4.28 -14.85
N VAL A 21 0.02 3.73 -13.83
CA VAL A 21 -0.46 3.84 -12.45
C VAL A 21 -0.29 5.29 -12.00
N GLU A 22 -1.35 5.87 -11.44
CA GLU A 22 -1.31 7.25 -10.93
C GLU A 22 -0.52 7.32 -9.61
N PRO A 23 0.23 8.42 -9.35
CA PRO A 23 0.90 8.63 -8.08
C PRO A 23 -0.05 8.55 -6.89
N CYS A 24 0.37 7.88 -5.81
CA CYS A 24 -0.49 7.68 -4.64
C CYS A 24 0.25 7.47 -3.33
N THR A 25 -0.45 7.70 -2.22
CA THR A 25 -0.05 7.35 -0.87
C THR A 25 -0.67 6.00 -0.48
N LEU A 26 0.16 5.00 -0.19
CA LEU A 26 -0.26 3.73 0.40
C LEU A 26 -0.07 3.79 1.92
N VAL A 27 -1.15 3.75 2.67
CA VAL A 27 -1.14 3.68 4.13
C VAL A 27 -1.46 2.26 4.58
N ILE A 28 -0.56 1.64 5.34
CA ILE A 28 -0.71 0.27 5.85
C ILE A 28 -1.02 0.33 7.35
N PHE A 29 -2.27 0.11 7.71
CA PHE A 29 -2.66 -0.12 9.09
C PHE A 29 -2.14 -1.48 9.54
N GLY A 30 -1.52 -1.55 10.72
CA GLY A 30 -0.75 -2.72 11.12
C GLY A 30 0.59 -2.81 10.40
N GLY A 31 1.19 -1.67 10.02
CA GLY A 31 2.43 -1.59 9.26
C GLY A 31 3.64 -2.22 9.94
N SER A 32 3.64 -2.32 11.28
CA SER A 32 4.67 -3.04 12.05
C SER A 32 4.44 -4.56 12.14
N GLY A 33 3.30 -5.04 11.65
CA GLY A 33 2.85 -6.42 11.78
C GLY A 33 3.55 -7.40 10.83
N ASP A 34 3.33 -8.70 11.09
CA ASP A 34 3.96 -9.79 10.33
C ASP A 34 3.60 -9.77 8.85
N LEU A 35 2.33 -9.51 8.51
CA LEU A 35 1.86 -9.45 7.12
C LEU A 35 2.53 -8.31 6.36
N ALA A 36 2.65 -7.12 6.96
CA ALA A 36 3.32 -5.98 6.35
C ALA A 36 4.79 -6.31 6.01
N ARG A 37 5.54 -6.84 6.98
CA ARG A 37 6.96 -7.19 6.82
C ARG A 37 7.19 -8.35 5.84
N ARG A 38 6.34 -9.38 5.86
CA ARG A 38 6.57 -10.63 5.10
C ARG A 38 5.92 -10.65 3.73
N ARG A 39 4.90 -9.81 3.49
CA ARG A 39 4.13 -9.83 2.24
C ARG A 39 4.01 -8.44 1.63
N LEU A 40 3.49 -7.45 2.35
CA LEU A 40 3.12 -6.18 1.73
C LEU A 40 4.33 -5.37 1.26
N ILE A 41 5.31 -5.10 2.14
CA ILE A 41 6.51 -4.35 1.73
C ILE A 41 7.34 -5.12 0.69
N PRO A 42 7.58 -6.44 0.83
CA PRO A 42 8.20 -7.21 -0.25
C PRO A 42 7.43 -7.14 -1.57
N ALA A 43 6.10 -7.16 -1.56
CA ALA A 43 5.31 -7.03 -2.79
C ALA A 43 5.48 -5.66 -3.44
N VAL A 44 5.43 -4.57 -2.65
CA VAL A 44 5.66 -3.20 -3.16
C VAL A 44 7.09 -3.05 -3.71
N TYR A 45 8.09 -3.62 -3.05
CA TYR A 45 9.46 -3.65 -3.57
C TYR A 45 9.57 -4.42 -4.90
N ASN A 46 8.85 -5.53 -5.06
CA ASN A 46 8.81 -6.24 -6.33
C ASN A 46 8.09 -5.44 -7.43
N LEU A 47 7.03 -4.71 -7.10
CA LEU A 47 6.37 -3.80 -8.06
C LEU A 47 7.35 -2.72 -8.56
N LEU A 48 8.25 -2.22 -7.69
CA LEU A 48 9.31 -1.31 -8.13
C LEU A 48 10.23 -1.97 -9.16
N LEU A 49 10.73 -3.17 -8.85
CA LEU A 49 11.63 -3.92 -9.73
C LEU A 49 10.99 -4.29 -11.07
N ASP A 50 9.68 -4.55 -11.07
CA ASP A 50 8.93 -4.86 -12.28
C ASP A 50 8.55 -3.61 -13.10
N GLY A 51 8.86 -2.40 -12.61
CA GLY A 51 8.48 -1.14 -13.27
C GLY A 51 6.98 -0.85 -13.21
N LEU A 52 6.28 -1.37 -12.19
CA LEU A 52 4.83 -1.28 -12.02
C LEU A 52 4.40 -0.26 -10.95
N LEU A 53 5.34 0.37 -10.24
CA LEU A 53 5.02 1.50 -9.36
C LEU A 53 4.87 2.79 -10.17
N PRO A 54 4.01 3.72 -9.71
CA PRO A 54 3.92 5.05 -10.31
C PRO A 54 5.26 5.80 -10.14
N SER A 55 5.43 6.88 -10.91
CA SER A 55 6.64 7.72 -10.86
C SER A 55 6.91 8.31 -9.48
N ASN A 56 5.85 8.65 -8.73
CA ASN A 56 5.91 9.11 -7.35
C ASN A 56 4.95 8.29 -6.49
N TYR A 57 5.40 7.86 -5.31
CA TYR A 57 4.56 7.20 -4.32
C TYR A 57 5.13 7.42 -2.91
N VAL A 58 4.30 7.14 -1.92
CA VAL A 58 4.69 7.06 -0.51
C VAL A 58 4.08 5.80 0.09
N VAL A 59 4.82 5.10 0.94
CA VAL A 59 4.30 4.03 1.80
C VAL A 59 4.43 4.45 3.25
N LEU A 60 3.30 4.59 3.94
CA LEU A 60 3.23 4.95 5.35
C LEU A 60 2.70 3.77 6.17
N GLY A 61 3.54 3.18 7.02
CA GLY A 61 3.11 2.22 8.03
C GLY A 61 2.49 2.92 9.24
N LEU A 62 1.38 2.38 9.75
CA LEU A 62 0.79 2.80 11.02
C LEU A 62 0.68 1.60 11.97
N GLY A 63 1.16 1.75 13.20
CA GLY A 63 1.07 0.70 14.22
C GLY A 63 1.28 1.23 15.63
N ARG A 64 1.00 0.40 16.64
CA ARG A 64 1.12 0.79 18.06
C ARG A 64 2.56 0.90 18.55
N THR A 65 3.46 0.09 18.01
CA THR A 65 4.87 0.07 18.42
C THR A 65 5.54 1.39 18.09
N PRO A 66 6.10 2.12 19.07
CA PRO A 66 6.88 3.32 18.80
C PRO A 66 8.14 2.97 18.02
N MET A 67 8.31 3.56 16.84
CA MET A 67 9.48 3.42 15.97
C MET A 67 9.67 4.71 15.19
N SER A 68 10.92 5.04 14.90
CA SER A 68 11.32 6.03 13.89
C SER A 68 11.15 5.49 12.47
N ASP A 69 11.21 6.38 11.47
CA ASP A 69 11.23 5.99 10.07
C ASP A 69 12.43 5.08 9.76
N GLU A 70 13.59 5.36 10.36
CA GLU A 70 14.82 4.58 10.19
C GLU A 70 14.71 3.17 10.77
N GLU A 71 14.16 3.03 11.98
CA GLU A 71 13.92 1.71 12.59
C GLU A 71 12.90 0.90 11.78
N PHE A 72 11.85 1.57 11.27
CA PHE A 72 10.89 0.94 10.38
C PHE A 72 11.57 0.44 9.11
N ARG A 73 12.34 1.28 8.42
CA ARG A 73 13.11 0.92 7.21
C ARG A 73 14.02 -0.27 7.45
N SER A 74 14.76 -0.29 8.57
CA SER A 74 15.61 -1.43 8.93
C SER A 74 14.79 -2.72 9.09
N THR A 75 13.67 -2.65 9.81
CA THR A 75 12.79 -3.80 10.04
C THR A 75 12.20 -4.36 8.76
N VAL A 76 11.77 -3.50 7.84
CA VAL A 76 11.17 -3.95 6.58
C VAL A 76 12.21 -4.35 5.54
N ARG A 77 13.45 -3.83 5.61
CA ARG A 77 14.60 -4.31 4.83
C ARG A 77 14.84 -5.79 5.06
N ASP A 78 14.88 -6.21 6.32
CA ASP A 78 15.03 -7.62 6.68
C ASP A 78 13.90 -8.47 6.12
N GLY A 79 12.68 -7.92 6.09
CA GLY A 79 11.53 -8.55 5.45
C GLY A 79 11.73 -8.74 3.95
N VAL A 80 12.21 -7.71 3.25
CA VAL A 80 12.53 -7.78 1.81
C VAL A 80 13.61 -8.81 1.54
N VAL A 81 14.72 -8.80 2.28
CA VAL A 81 15.81 -9.78 2.13
C VAL A 81 15.32 -11.22 2.28
N LYS A 82 14.42 -11.47 3.24
CA LYS A 82 13.95 -12.83 3.58
C LYS A 82 12.78 -13.32 2.73
N HIS A 83 11.93 -12.42 2.23
CA HIS A 83 10.61 -12.79 1.69
C HIS A 83 10.30 -12.23 0.30
N SER A 84 11.13 -11.34 -0.23
CA SER A 84 11.00 -10.92 -1.62
C SER A 84 11.29 -12.09 -2.55
N ARG A 85 10.55 -12.17 -3.66
CA ARG A 85 10.81 -13.15 -4.73
C ARG A 85 12.04 -12.81 -5.58
N GLN A 86 12.50 -11.56 -5.50
CA GLN A 86 13.71 -11.06 -6.15
C GLN A 86 14.73 -10.61 -5.08
N ALA A 87 16.01 -10.80 -5.36
CA ALA A 87 17.08 -10.39 -4.45
C ALA A 87 17.06 -8.87 -4.19
N LEU A 88 17.54 -8.48 -3.01
CA LEU A 88 17.74 -7.07 -2.68
C LEU A 88 18.89 -6.52 -3.51
N ILE A 89 18.66 -5.38 -4.16
CA ILE A 89 19.67 -4.61 -4.90
C ILE A 89 19.91 -3.35 -4.08
N GLU A 90 21.13 -3.11 -3.62
CA GLU A 90 21.42 -2.07 -2.62
C GLU A 90 21.05 -0.66 -3.11
N ASP A 91 21.36 -0.31 -4.36
CA ASP A 91 21.03 1.01 -4.92
C ASP A 91 19.51 1.19 -5.03
N THR A 92 18.81 0.16 -5.52
CA THR A 92 17.34 0.15 -5.59
C THR A 92 16.71 0.25 -4.21
N TRP A 93 17.24 -0.48 -3.22
CA TRP A 93 16.77 -0.42 -1.85
C TRP A 93 16.99 0.97 -1.25
N THR A 94 18.16 1.56 -1.47
CA THR A 94 18.51 2.89 -0.99
C THR A 94 17.50 3.91 -1.49
N ALA A 95 17.18 3.90 -2.78
CA ALA A 95 16.14 4.74 -3.37
C ALA A 95 14.74 4.42 -2.81
N PHE A 96 14.33 3.15 -2.84
CA PHE A 96 13.02 2.69 -2.37
C PHE A 96 12.74 3.09 -0.92
N SER A 97 13.73 2.92 -0.03
CA SER A 97 13.60 3.18 1.40
C SER A 97 13.26 4.64 1.73
N GLN A 98 13.62 5.59 0.86
CA GLN A 98 13.28 7.02 1.03
C GLN A 98 11.78 7.30 0.90
N HIS A 99 11.02 6.38 0.32
CA HIS A 99 9.56 6.46 0.19
C HIS A 99 8.83 5.74 1.32
N LEU A 100 9.55 5.16 2.28
CA LEU A 100 9.00 4.41 3.40
C LEU A 100 9.04 5.26 4.68
N PHE A 101 7.87 5.39 5.29
CA PHE A 101 7.63 6.18 6.49
C PHE A 101 6.80 5.38 7.49
N TYR A 102 6.84 5.81 8.74
CA TYR A 102 6.09 5.20 9.82
C TYR A 102 5.46 6.26 10.73
N MET A 103 4.33 5.91 11.33
CA MET A 103 3.71 6.67 12.41
C MET A 103 3.25 5.71 13.50
N ALA A 104 3.57 6.04 14.76
CA ALA A 104 3.06 5.31 15.91
C ALA A 104 1.67 5.83 16.33
N GLY A 105 0.70 4.93 16.50
CA GLY A 105 -0.64 5.24 17.01
C GLY A 105 -1.59 4.05 16.98
N GLY A 106 -2.47 3.96 17.98
CA GLY A 106 -3.58 3.02 18.02
C GLY A 106 -4.80 3.49 17.23
N ASN A 107 -5.53 2.55 16.62
CA ASN A 107 -6.77 2.84 15.89
C ASN A 107 -7.93 3.27 16.81
N ASP A 108 -7.83 2.92 18.09
CA ASP A 108 -8.76 3.24 19.17
C ASP A 108 -8.46 4.59 19.84
N GLU A 109 -7.37 5.26 19.45
CA GLU A 109 -6.98 6.56 20.00
C GLU A 109 -7.60 7.71 19.20
N THR A 110 -8.36 8.57 19.87
CA THR A 110 -9.08 9.71 19.26
C THR A 110 -8.19 10.59 18.38
N GLN A 111 -6.93 10.80 18.78
CA GLN A 111 -6.01 11.71 18.09
C GLN A 111 -5.25 11.06 16.92
N THR A 112 -5.28 9.73 16.79
CA THR A 112 -4.48 9.04 15.75
C THR A 112 -4.86 9.47 14.35
N PHE A 113 -6.14 9.63 14.04
CA PHE A 113 -6.57 10.00 12.68
C PHE A 113 -6.28 11.46 12.33
N ALA A 114 -6.27 12.36 13.32
CA ALA A 114 -5.86 13.75 13.10
C ALA A 114 -4.37 13.82 12.75
N ARG A 115 -3.51 13.16 13.55
CA ARG A 115 -2.07 13.06 13.27
C ARG A 115 -1.78 12.30 11.97
N LEU A 116 -2.55 11.26 11.67
CA LEU A 116 -2.43 10.52 10.41
C LEU A 116 -2.69 11.44 9.23
N LYS A 117 -3.72 12.27 9.30
CA LYS A 117 -4.03 13.26 8.25
C LYS A 117 -2.88 14.22 8.05
N GLU A 118 -2.40 14.84 9.12
CA GLU A 118 -1.27 15.77 9.07
C GLU A 118 -0.03 15.11 8.43
N ARG A 119 0.29 13.89 8.86
CA ARG A 119 1.45 13.14 8.33
C ARG A 119 1.28 12.76 6.87
N VAL A 120 0.08 12.34 6.46
CA VAL A 120 -0.22 12.02 5.05
C VAL A 120 -0.09 13.27 4.19
N GLU A 121 -0.68 14.40 4.60
CA GLU A 121 -0.65 15.64 3.84
C GLU A 121 0.77 16.24 3.76
N GLU A 122 1.56 16.15 4.84
CA GLU A 122 2.98 16.52 4.84
C GLU A 122 3.77 15.72 3.79
N LEU A 123 3.60 14.40 3.77
CA LEU A 123 4.29 13.52 2.82
C LEU A 123 3.78 13.73 1.39
N GLU A 124 2.49 13.95 1.19
CA GLU A 124 1.91 14.25 -0.11
C GLU A 124 2.47 15.56 -0.69
N GLN A 125 2.61 16.60 0.14
CA GLN A 125 3.26 17.84 -0.27
C GLN A 125 4.74 17.62 -0.62
N LYS A 126 5.48 16.91 0.24
CA LYS A 126 6.91 16.64 0.05
C LYS A 126 7.19 15.86 -1.25
N PHE A 127 6.36 14.87 -1.57
CA PHE A 127 6.52 13.99 -2.73
C PHE A 127 5.65 14.39 -3.93
N GLN A 128 4.97 15.54 -3.87
CA GLN A 128 4.13 16.08 -4.94
C GLN A 128 3.05 15.08 -5.40
N LEU A 129 2.37 14.46 -4.44
CA LEU A 129 1.32 13.48 -4.68
C LEU A 129 -0.05 14.19 -4.80
N PRO A 130 -0.94 13.73 -5.69
CA PRO A 130 -2.21 14.39 -5.98
C PRO A 130 -3.30 14.14 -4.92
N GLY A 131 -2.98 13.46 -3.82
CA GLY A 131 -3.94 13.05 -2.79
C GLY A 131 -4.66 11.72 -3.04
N ASN A 132 -4.27 10.98 -4.09
CA ASN A 132 -4.74 9.61 -4.31
C ASN A 132 -4.26 8.71 -3.16
N ARG A 133 -5.18 8.04 -2.46
CA ARG A 133 -4.88 7.29 -1.24
C ARG A 133 -5.38 5.85 -1.29
N ILE A 134 -4.55 4.93 -0.84
CA ILE A 134 -4.89 3.52 -0.64
C ILE A 134 -4.67 3.18 0.83
N PHE A 135 -5.69 2.72 1.53
CA PHE A 135 -5.62 2.27 2.91
C PHE A 135 -5.69 0.74 2.97
N TYR A 136 -4.59 0.09 3.33
CA TYR A 136 -4.52 -1.35 3.51
C TYR A 136 -4.73 -1.70 4.98
N LEU A 137 -5.81 -2.41 5.29
CA LEU A 137 -6.17 -2.81 6.65
C LEU A 137 -5.58 -4.17 7.00
N SER A 138 -4.29 -4.20 7.31
CA SER A 138 -3.57 -5.38 7.83
C SER A 138 -3.75 -5.50 9.36
N ILE A 139 -5.01 -5.47 9.80
CA ILE A 139 -5.43 -5.45 11.21
C ILE A 139 -6.56 -6.47 11.44
N PRO A 140 -6.88 -6.84 12.69
CA PRO A 140 -7.99 -7.73 12.98
C PRO A 140 -9.33 -7.18 12.44
N PRO A 141 -10.25 -8.04 11.95
CA PRO A 141 -11.55 -7.61 11.41
C PRO A 141 -12.39 -6.78 12.38
N SER A 142 -12.26 -7.02 13.69
CA SER A 142 -12.95 -6.25 14.73
C SER A 142 -12.60 -4.77 14.73
N SER A 143 -11.47 -4.36 14.14
CA SER A 143 -11.02 -2.98 14.08
C SER A 143 -11.35 -2.27 12.75
N PHE A 144 -11.97 -2.96 11.78
CA PHE A 144 -12.28 -2.36 10.48
C PHE A 144 -13.25 -1.19 10.59
N THR A 145 -14.32 -1.34 11.38
CA THR A 145 -15.33 -0.28 11.57
C THR A 145 -14.71 0.98 12.15
N ASP A 146 -13.95 0.85 13.25
CA ASP A 146 -13.30 1.98 13.91
C ASP A 146 -12.36 2.73 12.97
N VAL A 147 -11.61 2.01 12.14
CA VAL A 147 -10.72 2.61 11.15
C VAL A 147 -11.48 3.33 10.05
N CYS A 148 -12.51 2.70 9.47
CA CYS A 148 -13.32 3.34 8.43
C CYS A 148 -14.01 4.61 8.95
N GLU A 149 -14.55 4.59 10.17
CA GLU A 149 -15.16 5.75 10.81
C GLU A 149 -14.11 6.84 11.11
N GLY A 150 -12.93 6.46 11.59
CA GLY A 150 -11.80 7.38 11.81
C GLY A 150 -11.34 8.07 10.52
N LEU A 151 -11.21 7.32 9.43
CA LEU A 151 -10.87 7.85 8.10
C LEU A 151 -11.95 8.81 7.58
N SER A 152 -13.23 8.49 7.79
CA SER A 152 -14.34 9.36 7.40
C SER A 152 -14.33 10.68 8.19
N ARG A 153 -14.27 10.60 9.53
CA ARG A 153 -14.28 11.77 10.42
C ARG A 153 -13.09 12.71 10.22
N SER A 154 -11.93 12.18 9.87
CA SER A 154 -10.73 12.99 9.57
C SER A 154 -10.74 13.61 8.17
N GLY A 155 -11.64 13.17 7.28
CA GLY A 155 -11.66 13.56 5.88
C GLY A 155 -10.62 12.84 5.02
N LEU A 156 -9.98 11.78 5.53
CA LEU A 156 -9.06 10.94 4.78
C LEU A 156 -9.78 10.02 3.78
N ALA A 157 -11.05 9.68 4.03
CA ALA A 157 -11.85 8.80 3.18
C ALA A 157 -12.23 9.39 1.80
N GLY A 158 -11.93 10.66 1.54
CA GLY A 158 -12.34 11.37 0.32
C GLY A 158 -13.87 11.58 0.25
N THR A 159 -14.33 12.15 -0.86
CA THR A 159 -15.77 12.36 -1.10
C THR A 159 -16.34 11.19 -1.92
N PRO A 160 -17.46 10.56 -1.50
CA PRO A 160 -18.10 9.50 -2.26
C PRO A 160 -18.42 9.94 -3.71
N GLY A 161 -18.05 9.12 -4.69
CA GLY A 161 -18.30 9.38 -6.12
C GLY A 161 -17.29 10.30 -6.80
N ALA A 162 -16.31 10.86 -6.07
CA ALA A 162 -15.21 11.57 -6.69
C ALA A 162 -14.35 10.63 -7.56
N ARG A 163 -14.00 11.09 -8.77
CA ARG A 163 -13.08 10.36 -9.66
C ARG A 163 -11.62 10.57 -9.28
N ALA A 164 -11.27 11.77 -8.83
CA ALA A 164 -9.94 12.16 -8.39
C ALA A 164 -10.02 13.31 -7.35
N PRO A 165 -9.14 13.35 -6.34
CA PRO A 165 -8.30 12.22 -5.93
C PRO A 165 -9.15 11.02 -5.49
N TYR A 166 -8.70 9.81 -5.79
CA TYR A 166 -9.41 8.61 -5.35
C TYR A 166 -8.98 8.21 -3.94
N THR A 167 -9.89 7.56 -3.22
CA THR A 167 -9.59 6.83 -1.99
C THR A 167 -10.06 5.39 -2.12
N ARG A 168 -9.18 4.43 -1.82
CA ARG A 168 -9.47 2.99 -1.85
C ARG A 168 -9.12 2.36 -0.51
N ILE A 169 -9.94 1.42 -0.05
CA ILE A 169 -9.69 0.63 1.16
C ILE A 169 -9.56 -0.83 0.75
N ILE A 170 -8.47 -1.47 1.15
CA ILE A 170 -8.23 -2.91 0.97
C ILE A 170 -8.35 -3.56 2.35
N VAL A 171 -9.20 -4.58 2.45
CA VAL A 171 -9.43 -5.33 3.69
C VAL A 171 -9.01 -6.78 3.53
N GLU A 172 -8.42 -7.34 4.58
CA GLU A 172 -8.12 -8.77 4.65
C GLU A 172 -9.36 -9.58 5.02
N LYS A 173 -9.42 -10.82 4.54
CA LYS A 173 -10.45 -11.78 4.95
C LYS A 173 -10.18 -12.26 6.39
N PRO A 174 -11.22 -12.65 7.16
CA PRO A 174 -12.63 -12.71 6.77
C PRO A 174 -13.35 -11.36 6.89
N VAL A 175 -14.34 -11.15 6.02
CA VAL A 175 -15.28 -10.03 6.11
C VAL A 175 -16.59 -10.58 6.66
N GLY A 176 -16.86 -10.36 7.94
CA GLY A 176 -17.97 -10.98 8.66
C GLY A 176 -17.63 -12.34 9.27
N ARG A 177 -18.66 -13.05 9.73
CA ARG A 177 -18.60 -14.47 10.10
C ARG A 177 -19.29 -15.31 9.03
#